data_AF-A0A5X7K8P9-F1
#
_entry.id   AF-A0A5X7K8P9-F1
#
_cell.length_a   1.000
_cell.length_b   1.000
_cell.length_c   1.000
_cell.angle_alpha   90.00
_cell.angle_beta   90.00
_cell.angle_gamma   90.00
#
_symmetry.space_group_name_H-M   'P 1'
#
loop_
_entity.id
_entity.type
_entity.pdbx_description
1 polymer ?
#
loop_
_entity_poly.entity_id
_entity_poly.type
_entity_poly.pdbx_seq_one_letter_code
_entity_poly.pdbx_strand_id
1 'polypeptide(L)'
;MTNLQVKTHYFVVLFFLFLAKQAAAASFCNNTPKNFILKPDILFNNLDVPADASSYPLQIGRSSYYSENVLFDYCWPYYLRGQATITRPVLGQYDGQDIYDIGVPNIGVTFTIADSQESGFGEGVKMKGNNLMDVIPPNGRWYLVPRMGASIRIGVIALGRLSPGWVNVPPVHVGNFSVTSSNSGVSRLGGTSFIILNGFNFFVKTKTCSLSQSNYTVQLAAVYKKQFPSVGSEITGGNLNLRLKCQDNIDVYATLTDATEPANQSPVLSLDKTSTASGVGLKIYKDGNPEALRFGPDSSVKGNTNQWRFSSYRGELNPVASLKINYIRTGDIRTGTVEAVSTITFSYQ
;
A
#
# COMPACT_ATOMS: atom_id res chain seq x y z
N MET A 1 -90.29 62.62 23.53
CA MET A 1 -90.36 61.30 22.86
C MET A 1 -90.32 61.61 21.37
N THR A 2 -89.30 61.29 20.57
CA THR A 2 -88.49 60.07 20.52
C THR A 2 -87.23 60.29 19.68
N ASN A 3 -86.10 59.84 20.23
CA ASN A 3 -84.91 59.24 19.62
C ASN A 3 -84.25 59.82 18.36
N LEU A 4 -83.11 60.48 18.61
CA LEU A 4 -81.96 60.62 17.71
C LEU A 4 -81.37 59.22 17.40
N GLN A 5 -81.33 58.82 16.13
CA GLN A 5 -80.57 57.66 15.67
C GLN A 5 -79.24 58.11 15.07
N VAL A 6 -78.16 57.76 15.76
CA VAL A 6 -76.76 57.93 15.32
C VAL A 6 -76.41 56.83 14.32
N LYS A 7 -75.98 57.23 13.12
CA LYS A 7 -75.39 56.33 12.11
C LYS A 7 -73.98 55.94 12.53
N THR A 8 -73.79 54.70 12.97
CA THR A 8 -72.46 54.11 13.21
C THR A 8 -71.98 53.41 11.94
N HIS A 9 -70.97 53.97 11.28
CA HIS A 9 -70.27 53.28 10.18
C HIS A 9 -69.21 52.35 10.79
N TYR A 10 -69.41 51.04 10.67
CA TYR A 10 -68.42 50.04 11.04
C TYR A 10 -67.34 49.95 9.96
N PHE A 11 -66.18 50.55 10.23
CA PHE A 11 -64.95 50.29 9.50
C PHE A 11 -64.47 48.87 9.86
N VAL A 12 -64.67 47.91 8.96
CA VAL A 12 -64.05 46.58 9.08
C VAL A 12 -62.58 46.74 8.68
N VAL A 13 -61.72 46.91 9.69
CA VAL A 13 -60.26 46.82 9.50
C VAL A 13 -59.92 45.35 9.33
N LEU A 14 -59.73 44.92 8.07
CA LEU A 14 -59.11 43.62 7.78
C LEU A 14 -57.68 43.65 8.31
N PHE A 15 -57.46 43.02 9.46
CA PHE A 15 -56.13 42.72 9.97
C PHE A 15 -55.53 41.63 9.07
N PHE A 16 -54.78 42.04 8.04
CA PHE A 16 -53.86 41.14 7.37
C PHE A 16 -52.84 40.69 8.41
N LEU A 17 -53.05 39.50 8.97
CA LEU A 17 -52.01 38.74 9.65
C LEU A 17 -50.89 38.54 8.63
N PHE A 18 -49.92 39.45 8.62
CA PHE A 18 -48.57 39.14 8.18
C PHE A 18 -48.09 37.99 9.07
N LEU A 19 -48.33 36.75 8.63
CA LEU A 19 -47.47 35.63 8.97
C LEU A 19 -46.09 36.05 8.48
N ALA A 20 -45.34 36.72 9.35
CA ALA A 20 -43.90 36.74 9.26
C ALA A 20 -43.52 35.27 9.07
N LYS A 21 -43.04 34.92 7.88
CA LYS A 21 -42.36 33.64 7.67
C LYS A 21 -41.22 33.66 8.67
N GLN A 22 -41.46 33.14 9.87
CA GLN A 22 -40.39 32.75 10.77
C GLN A 22 -39.67 31.68 9.99
N ALA A 23 -38.58 32.08 9.33
CA ALA A 23 -37.66 31.14 8.73
C ALA A 23 -37.18 30.29 9.91
N ALA A 24 -37.75 29.10 10.05
CA ALA A 24 -37.27 28.14 11.03
C ALA A 24 -35.78 27.99 10.77
N ALA A 25 -34.95 28.33 11.76
CA ALA A 25 -33.52 28.18 11.64
C ALA A 25 -33.24 26.71 11.29
N ALA A 26 -32.38 26.48 10.31
CA ALA A 26 -32.01 25.12 9.94
C ALA A 26 -31.44 24.42 11.18
N SER A 27 -31.93 23.22 11.47
CA SER A 27 -31.49 22.41 12.60
C SER A 27 -31.35 20.96 12.20
N PHE A 28 -30.42 20.25 12.86
CA PHE A 28 -30.32 18.81 12.74
C PHE A 28 -31.40 18.12 13.57
N CYS A 29 -31.89 17.02 13.03
CA CYS A 29 -32.81 16.11 13.67
C CYS A 29 -32.10 14.77 13.96
N ASN A 30 -32.69 13.95 14.84
CA ASN A 30 -32.29 12.54 15.06
C ASN A 30 -30.80 12.30 15.38
N ASN A 31 -30.20 13.22 16.16
CA ASN A 31 -28.79 13.16 16.61
C ASN A 31 -27.79 13.05 15.45
N THR A 32 -27.97 13.86 14.42
CA THR A 32 -27.03 14.02 13.30
C THR A 32 -26.25 15.34 13.42
N PRO A 33 -25.06 15.48 12.79
CA PRO A 33 -24.35 14.48 11.97
C PRO A 33 -23.80 13.30 12.77
N LYS A 34 -23.78 12.11 12.14
CA LYS A 34 -23.16 10.90 12.70
C LYS A 34 -21.82 10.63 12.04
N ASN A 35 -20.87 10.06 12.78
CA ASN A 35 -19.61 9.58 12.20
C ASN A 35 -19.86 8.36 11.32
N PHE A 36 -19.23 8.32 10.16
CA PHE A 36 -19.26 7.18 9.26
C PHE A 36 -18.15 6.20 9.67
N ILE A 37 -18.52 5.16 10.42
CA ILE A 37 -17.59 4.16 10.94
C ILE A 37 -17.51 2.99 9.95
N LEU A 38 -16.37 2.89 9.25
CA LEU A 38 -16.05 1.76 8.39
C LEU A 38 -15.50 0.64 9.26
N LYS A 39 -16.05 -0.58 9.16
CA LYS A 39 -15.60 -1.74 9.93
C LYS A 39 -15.08 -2.82 8.98
N PRO A 40 -13.80 -2.73 8.54
CA PRO A 40 -13.21 -3.68 7.60
C PRO A 40 -13.31 -5.10 8.12
N ASP A 41 -13.95 -5.98 7.35
CA ASP A 41 -13.85 -7.42 7.51
C ASP A 41 -13.09 -7.97 6.31
N ILE A 42 -11.76 -7.81 6.38
CA ILE A 42 -10.86 -8.18 5.29
C ILE A 42 -10.27 -9.54 5.62
N LEU A 43 -10.92 -10.57 5.08
CA LEU A 43 -10.30 -11.88 5.01
C LEU A 43 -9.20 -11.83 3.94
N PHE A 44 -7.96 -12.13 4.36
CA PHE A 44 -6.85 -12.46 3.47
C PHE A 44 -7.09 -13.83 2.81
N ASN A 45 -8.18 -13.91 2.04
CA ASN A 45 -8.35 -15.01 1.13
C ASN A 45 -7.42 -14.72 -0.05
N ASN A 46 -6.41 -15.56 -0.24
CA ASN A 46 -5.68 -15.77 -1.50
C ASN A 46 -4.37 -15.02 -1.74
N LEU A 47 -3.45 -14.99 -0.77
CA LEU A 47 -2.04 -14.92 -1.13
C LEU A 47 -1.28 -16.16 -0.67
N ASP A 48 -1.79 -17.37 -0.97
CA ASP A 48 -1.01 -18.61 -0.94
C ASP A 48 0.01 -18.66 -2.10
N VAL A 49 0.56 -17.51 -2.43
CA VAL A 49 1.51 -17.28 -3.49
C VAL A 49 2.89 -16.99 -2.87
N PRO A 50 3.97 -17.28 -3.60
CA PRO A 50 5.31 -16.88 -3.19
C PRO A 50 5.42 -15.37 -2.96
N ALA A 51 6.16 -14.96 -1.94
CA ALA A 51 6.15 -13.57 -1.43
C ALA A 51 6.57 -12.51 -2.45
N ASP A 52 7.39 -12.88 -3.44
CA ASP A 52 7.91 -11.99 -4.49
C ASP A 52 7.31 -12.31 -5.88
N ALA A 53 6.30 -13.18 -5.96
CA ALA A 53 5.64 -13.53 -7.22
C ALA A 53 4.73 -12.41 -7.75
N SER A 54 4.27 -11.52 -6.87
CA SER A 54 3.30 -10.47 -7.20
C SER A 54 3.97 -9.15 -7.55
N SER A 55 3.43 -8.47 -8.55
CA SER A 55 3.73 -7.06 -8.81
C SER A 55 2.89 -6.17 -7.90
N TYR A 56 3.49 -5.10 -7.37
CA TYR A 56 2.80 -4.11 -6.56
C TYR A 56 2.61 -2.79 -7.36
N PRO A 57 1.56 -2.00 -7.08
CA PRO A 57 0.53 -2.20 -6.06
C PRO A 57 -0.47 -3.33 -6.38
N LEU A 58 -0.94 -4.04 -5.35
CA LEU A 58 -1.87 -5.17 -5.47
C LEU A 58 -3.04 -5.03 -4.50
N GLN A 59 -4.27 -5.22 -4.98
CA GLN A 59 -5.42 -5.29 -4.10
C GLN A 59 -5.45 -6.62 -3.32
N ILE A 60 -5.64 -6.49 -2.02
CA ILE A 60 -5.73 -7.58 -1.07
C ILE A 60 -7.22 -7.92 -0.86
N GLY A 61 -7.55 -9.19 -1.05
CA GLY A 61 -8.91 -9.67 -0.88
C GLY A 61 -9.90 -8.98 -1.83
N ARG A 62 -11.17 -8.92 -1.43
CA ARG A 62 -12.22 -8.20 -2.16
C ARG A 62 -12.46 -6.85 -1.51
N SER A 63 -12.95 -5.90 -2.31
CA SER A 63 -13.40 -4.62 -1.75
C SER A 63 -14.54 -4.84 -0.75
N SER A 64 -14.52 -4.08 0.34
CA SER A 64 -15.58 -4.09 1.36
C SER A 64 -16.48 -2.87 1.18
N TYR A 65 -17.76 -3.03 1.48
CA TYR A 65 -18.80 -2.04 1.22
C TYR A 65 -19.51 -1.68 2.53
N TYR A 66 -19.63 -0.38 2.79
CA TYR A 66 -20.30 0.17 3.97
C TYR A 66 -21.34 1.16 3.51
N SER A 67 -22.56 1.09 4.04
CA SER A 67 -23.60 2.07 3.75
C SER A 67 -24.21 2.55 5.05
N GLU A 68 -24.34 3.88 5.15
CA GLU A 68 -25.10 4.53 6.20
C GLU A 68 -26.19 5.36 5.54
N ASN A 69 -27.44 4.94 5.75
CA ASN A 69 -28.60 5.57 5.11
C ASN A 69 -28.87 6.99 5.61
N VAL A 70 -28.39 7.34 6.81
CA VAL A 70 -28.64 8.64 7.44
C VAL A 70 -27.39 9.09 8.21
N LEU A 71 -26.54 9.86 7.53
CA LEU A 71 -25.44 10.60 8.14
C LEU A 71 -25.88 11.98 8.60
N PHE A 72 -26.75 12.61 7.81
CA PHE A 72 -27.34 13.94 8.06
C PHE A 72 -28.86 13.85 7.95
N ASP A 73 -29.57 14.41 8.93
CA ASP A 73 -31.02 14.47 8.95
C ASP A 73 -31.46 15.89 9.29
N TYR A 74 -32.14 16.51 8.34
CA TYR A 74 -32.71 17.84 8.48
C TYR A 74 -34.21 17.71 8.72
N CYS A 75 -34.74 18.59 9.56
CA CYS A 75 -36.15 18.53 9.94
C CYS A 75 -37.12 18.91 8.79
N TRP A 76 -36.59 19.32 7.63
CA TRP A 76 -37.31 19.62 6.39
C TRP A 76 -36.49 19.20 5.16
N PRO A 77 -37.12 18.90 4.01
CA PRO A 77 -36.40 18.66 2.76
C PRO A 77 -35.68 19.90 2.27
N TYR A 78 -34.42 19.74 1.88
CA TYR A 78 -33.61 20.79 1.27
C TYR A 78 -32.93 20.28 0.01
N TYR A 79 -32.52 21.20 -0.86
CA TYR A 79 -31.59 20.88 -1.93
C TYR A 79 -30.20 20.70 -1.33
N LEU A 80 -29.78 19.45 -1.23
CA LEU A 80 -28.53 19.04 -0.59
C LEU A 80 -27.55 18.46 -1.62
N ARG A 81 -26.28 18.61 -1.28
CA ARG A 81 -25.17 17.96 -1.96
C ARG A 81 -24.15 17.49 -0.94
N GLY A 82 -23.79 16.22 -1.00
CA GLY A 82 -22.75 15.56 -0.22
C GLY A 82 -21.38 15.80 -0.84
N GLN A 83 -20.47 16.25 0.00
CA GLN A 83 -19.08 16.50 -0.35
C GLN A 83 -18.16 15.70 0.57
N ALA A 84 -17.10 15.13 0.01
CA ALA A 84 -16.14 14.35 0.78
C ALA A 84 -14.70 14.77 0.48
N THR A 85 -13.84 14.58 1.47
CA THR A 85 -12.38 14.66 1.32
C THR A 85 -11.76 13.53 2.12
N ILE A 86 -10.73 12.91 1.54
CA ILE A 86 -9.82 12.01 2.27
C ILE A 86 -8.62 12.87 2.65
N THR A 87 -8.30 12.94 3.94
CA THR A 87 -7.26 13.83 4.49
C THR A 87 -5.90 13.16 4.62
N ARG A 88 -5.84 11.84 4.43
CA ARG A 88 -4.60 11.06 4.51
C ARG A 88 -3.68 11.33 3.31
N PRO A 89 -2.35 11.23 3.48
CA PRO A 89 -1.41 11.34 2.35
C PRO A 89 -1.68 10.32 1.25
N VAL A 90 -1.47 10.73 -0.01
CA VAL A 90 -1.52 9.84 -1.18
C VAL A 90 -0.18 9.13 -1.34
N LEU A 91 -0.23 7.80 -1.45
CA LEU A 91 0.94 6.91 -1.58
C LEU A 91 1.16 6.44 -3.03
N GLY A 92 0.15 6.53 -3.88
CA GLY A 92 0.20 6.05 -5.25
C GLY A 92 -1.20 5.93 -5.86
N GLN A 93 -1.32 5.19 -6.95
CA GLN A 93 -2.60 4.96 -7.63
C GLN A 93 -2.87 3.48 -7.87
N TYR A 94 -4.14 3.09 -7.76
CA TYR A 94 -4.62 1.75 -8.08
C TYR A 94 -6.00 1.84 -8.75
N ASP A 95 -6.15 1.21 -9.90
CA ASP A 95 -7.40 1.21 -10.69
C ASP A 95 -8.03 2.61 -10.85
N GLY A 96 -7.20 3.62 -11.13
CA GLY A 96 -7.66 5.00 -11.33
C GLY A 96 -8.22 5.68 -10.08
N GLN A 97 -7.90 5.22 -8.87
CA GLN A 97 -8.11 5.91 -7.59
C GLN A 97 -6.77 6.12 -6.90
N ASP A 98 -6.71 7.09 -5.99
CA ASP A 98 -5.52 7.27 -5.17
C ASP A 98 -5.53 6.29 -3.99
N ILE A 99 -4.33 5.80 -3.65
CA ILE A 99 -4.07 4.93 -2.51
C ILE A 99 -3.69 5.85 -1.35
N TYR A 100 -4.44 5.77 -0.25
CA TYR A 100 -4.24 6.64 0.91
C TYR A 100 -3.55 5.90 2.05
N ASP A 101 -2.65 6.60 2.73
CA ASP A 101 -1.93 6.08 3.89
C ASP A 101 -2.86 5.85 5.08
N ILE A 102 -2.71 4.71 5.75
CA ILE A 102 -3.45 4.35 6.96
C ILE A 102 -2.53 4.18 8.19
N GLY A 103 -1.25 4.56 8.07
CA GLY A 103 -0.28 4.42 9.16
C GLY A 103 0.28 3.01 9.32
N VAL A 104 0.14 2.16 8.30
CA VAL A 104 0.70 0.80 8.27
C VAL A 104 1.67 0.67 7.11
N PRO A 105 2.93 0.25 7.34
CA PRO A 105 3.93 0.14 6.28
C PRO A 105 3.46 -0.74 5.12
N ASN A 106 3.76 -0.29 3.89
CA ASN A 106 3.43 -0.98 2.63
C ASN A 106 1.95 -1.30 2.42
N ILE A 107 1.03 -0.67 3.17
CA ILE A 107 -0.41 -0.90 3.05
C ILE A 107 -1.11 0.46 2.97
N GLY A 108 -2.00 0.59 2.00
CA GLY A 108 -2.89 1.74 1.87
C GLY A 108 -4.32 1.32 1.52
N VAL A 109 -5.21 2.30 1.44
CA VAL A 109 -6.63 2.06 1.17
C VAL A 109 -7.12 3.00 0.07
N THR A 110 -7.91 2.47 -0.85
CA THR A 110 -8.67 3.24 -1.84
C THR A 110 -10.10 3.45 -1.35
N PHE A 111 -10.70 4.59 -1.71
CA PHE A 111 -12.06 4.94 -1.32
C PHE A 111 -12.89 5.30 -2.56
N THR A 112 -14.01 4.62 -2.77
CA THR A 112 -15.07 5.03 -3.70
C THR A 112 -16.31 5.40 -2.89
N ILE A 113 -16.87 6.58 -3.09
CA ILE A 113 -18.04 7.08 -2.36
C ILE A 113 -19.23 7.21 -3.30
N ALA A 114 -20.37 6.65 -2.92
CA ALA A 114 -21.61 6.64 -3.69
C ALA A 114 -22.80 7.01 -2.81
N ASP A 115 -23.97 7.19 -3.41
CA ASP A 115 -25.20 7.35 -2.64
C ASP A 115 -25.48 6.10 -1.78
N SER A 116 -26.04 6.30 -0.58
CA SER A 116 -26.58 5.22 0.27
C SER A 116 -27.57 4.31 -0.46
N GLN A 117 -28.35 4.87 -1.40
CA GLN A 117 -29.38 4.15 -2.15
C GLN A 117 -28.87 3.52 -3.43
N GLU A 118 -27.62 3.79 -3.82
CA GLU A 118 -27.05 3.27 -5.05
C GLU A 118 -26.56 1.84 -4.85
N SER A 119 -27.25 0.90 -5.49
CA SER A 119 -26.79 -0.48 -5.56
C SER A 119 -25.67 -0.60 -6.61
N GLY A 120 -24.56 -1.24 -6.23
CA GLY A 120 -23.50 -1.61 -7.19
C GLY A 120 -22.42 -0.57 -7.50
N PHE A 121 -22.52 0.67 -7.00
CA PHE A 121 -21.48 1.72 -7.13
C PHE A 121 -21.11 2.04 -8.61
N GLY A 122 -22.07 2.01 -9.53
CA GLY A 122 -21.85 2.35 -10.94
C GLY A 122 -21.53 3.83 -11.18
N GLU A 123 -22.12 4.71 -10.37
CA GLU A 123 -21.95 6.18 -10.36
C GLU A 123 -21.07 6.66 -9.18
N GLY A 124 -20.45 5.72 -8.45
CA GLY A 124 -19.59 6.02 -7.32
C GLY A 124 -18.35 6.82 -7.70
N VAL A 125 -18.05 7.87 -6.92
CA VAL A 125 -16.89 8.74 -7.13
C VAL A 125 -15.64 8.11 -6.52
N LYS A 126 -14.68 7.78 -7.38
CA LYS A 126 -13.33 7.34 -7.02
C LYS A 126 -12.55 8.54 -6.44
N MET A 127 -12.16 8.46 -5.17
CA MET A 127 -11.47 9.58 -4.50
C MET A 127 -10.05 9.78 -5.07
N LYS A 128 -9.70 11.04 -5.33
CA LYS A 128 -8.39 11.47 -5.84
C LYS A 128 -7.93 12.75 -5.15
N GLY A 129 -6.65 12.81 -4.81
CA GLY A 129 -6.03 13.87 -4.06
C GLY A 129 -6.67 14.05 -2.69
N ASN A 130 -6.47 15.23 -2.11
CA ASN A 130 -7.01 15.61 -0.80
C ASN A 130 -8.02 16.76 -0.87
N ASN A 131 -8.41 17.16 -2.09
CA ASN A 131 -9.37 18.23 -2.29
C ASN A 131 -10.78 17.78 -1.92
N LEU A 132 -11.63 18.74 -1.55
CA LEU A 132 -13.04 18.50 -1.34
C LEU A 132 -13.71 18.21 -2.69
N MET A 133 -14.45 17.10 -2.76
CA MET A 133 -15.11 16.63 -3.98
C MET A 133 -16.61 16.49 -3.77
N ASP A 134 -17.39 16.85 -4.77
CA ASP A 134 -18.82 16.53 -4.82
C ASP A 134 -19.01 15.04 -5.12
N VAL A 135 -19.57 14.30 -4.17
CA VAL A 135 -19.70 12.84 -4.28
C VAL A 135 -21.15 12.39 -4.40
N ILE A 136 -22.12 13.17 -3.87
CA ILE A 136 -23.54 12.80 -3.89
C ILE A 136 -24.40 14.05 -4.11
N PRO A 137 -25.24 14.09 -5.15
CA PRO A 137 -25.05 13.37 -6.41
C PRO A 137 -23.70 13.68 -7.06
N PRO A 138 -23.14 12.76 -7.86
CA PRO A 138 -21.98 13.07 -8.69
C PRO A 138 -22.28 14.21 -9.66
N ASN A 139 -21.22 14.87 -10.13
CA ASN A 139 -21.28 16.01 -11.06
C ASN A 139 -21.96 17.28 -10.52
N GLY A 140 -21.98 17.45 -9.19
CA GLY A 140 -22.44 18.70 -8.57
C GLY A 140 -23.93 18.99 -8.75
N ARG A 141 -24.77 17.96 -8.88
CA ARG A 141 -26.23 18.15 -8.90
C ARG A 141 -26.75 18.43 -7.48
N TRP A 142 -28.05 18.67 -7.36
CA TRP A 142 -28.73 18.87 -6.07
C TRP A 142 -29.86 17.86 -5.92
N TYR A 143 -29.99 17.26 -4.74
CA TYR A 143 -31.12 16.40 -4.39
C TYR A 143 -32.05 17.10 -3.41
N LEU A 144 -33.36 17.08 -3.69
CA LEU A 144 -34.36 17.55 -2.74
C LEU A 144 -34.70 16.44 -1.75
N VAL A 145 -33.98 16.38 -0.65
CA VAL A 145 -34.11 15.33 0.36
C VAL A 145 -33.99 15.91 1.77
N PRO A 146 -34.71 15.34 2.77
CA PRO A 146 -34.53 15.71 4.18
C PRO A 146 -33.30 15.03 4.80
N ARG A 147 -32.83 13.94 4.19
CA ARG A 147 -31.78 13.08 4.73
C ARG A 147 -30.73 12.80 3.69
N MET A 148 -29.50 12.67 4.13
CA MET A 148 -28.42 12.19 3.30
C MET A 148 -27.61 11.12 4.00
N GLY A 149 -27.47 10.00 3.32
CA GLY A 149 -26.56 8.93 3.62
C GLY A 149 -25.44 8.85 2.60
N ALA A 150 -24.51 7.92 2.81
CA ALA A 150 -23.49 7.60 1.83
C ALA A 150 -23.11 6.12 1.91
N SER A 151 -22.66 5.58 0.79
CA SER A 151 -22.01 4.27 0.71
C SER A 151 -20.53 4.45 0.39
N ILE A 152 -19.64 3.76 1.10
CA ILE A 152 -18.19 3.76 0.86
C ILE A 152 -17.74 2.34 0.54
N ARG A 153 -17.11 2.18 -0.63
CA ARG A 153 -16.35 0.99 -0.98
C ARG A 153 -14.88 1.24 -0.70
N ILE A 154 -14.27 0.36 0.09
CA ILE A 154 -12.83 0.39 0.35
C ILE A 154 -12.13 -0.78 -0.35
N GLY A 155 -10.92 -0.54 -0.84
CA GLY A 155 -10.01 -1.59 -1.30
C GLY A 155 -8.67 -1.45 -0.60
N VAL A 156 -8.21 -2.51 0.07
CA VAL A 156 -6.89 -2.52 0.72
C VAL A 156 -5.82 -2.90 -0.29
N ILE A 157 -4.79 -2.09 -0.39
CA ILE A 157 -3.75 -2.19 -1.40
C ILE A 157 -2.41 -2.43 -0.72
N ALA A 158 -1.76 -3.55 -1.04
CA ALA A 158 -0.35 -3.76 -0.74
C ALA A 158 0.48 -2.94 -1.73
N LEU A 159 1.42 -2.14 -1.21
CA LEU A 159 2.35 -1.32 -1.98
C LEU A 159 3.71 -2.02 -2.17
N GLY A 160 3.96 -3.09 -1.41
CA GLY A 160 5.19 -3.85 -1.45
C GLY A 160 5.07 -5.14 -0.66
N ARG A 161 6.20 -5.86 -0.53
CA ARG A 161 6.27 -7.11 0.20
C ARG A 161 5.77 -6.95 1.64
N LEU A 162 4.86 -7.85 2.01
CA LEU A 162 4.33 -7.95 3.37
C LEU A 162 5.00 -9.13 4.09
N SER A 163 5.37 -8.92 5.35
CA SER A 163 5.88 -10.00 6.20
C SER A 163 4.76 -10.99 6.53
N PRO A 164 5.02 -12.31 6.52
CA PRO A 164 4.06 -13.29 7.01
C PRO A 164 3.68 -13.01 8.47
N GLY A 165 2.41 -13.22 8.81
CA GLY A 165 1.91 -13.06 10.18
C GLY A 165 0.74 -12.09 10.31
N TRP A 166 0.39 -11.78 11.57
CA TRP A 166 -0.68 -10.86 11.91
C TRP A 166 -0.24 -9.40 11.71
N VAL A 167 -1.05 -8.65 10.98
CA VAL A 167 -0.93 -7.20 10.85
C VAL A 167 -2.12 -6.57 11.56
N ASN A 168 -1.83 -5.61 12.43
CA ASN A 168 -2.84 -4.85 13.16
C ASN A 168 -2.92 -3.44 12.60
N VAL A 169 -4.11 -3.04 12.19
CA VAL A 169 -4.41 -1.69 11.73
C VAL A 169 -5.17 -0.97 12.84
N PRO A 170 -4.63 0.11 13.43
CA PRO A 170 -5.34 0.87 14.44
C PRO A 170 -6.50 1.65 13.83
N PRO A 171 -7.51 2.04 14.62
CA PRO A 171 -8.54 2.96 14.17
C PRO A 171 -7.90 4.28 13.72
N VAL A 172 -8.30 4.78 12.55
CA VAL A 172 -7.75 6.00 11.97
C VAL A 172 -8.85 6.85 11.35
N HIS A 173 -8.83 8.15 11.64
CA HIS A 173 -9.63 9.15 10.93
C HIS A 173 -9.03 9.36 9.55
N VAL A 174 -9.79 9.02 8.50
CA VAL A 174 -9.29 9.04 7.12
C VAL A 174 -9.79 10.24 6.32
N GLY A 175 -10.89 10.85 6.73
CA GLY A 175 -11.49 11.92 5.95
C GLY A 175 -12.79 12.44 6.54
N ASN A 176 -13.42 13.33 5.80
CA ASN A 176 -14.62 14.03 6.21
C ASN A 176 -15.67 13.92 5.11
N PHE A 177 -16.91 13.66 5.51
CA PHE A 177 -18.09 13.80 4.67
C PHE A 177 -18.94 14.95 5.22
N SER A 178 -19.39 15.84 4.35
CA SER A 178 -20.10 17.06 4.71
C SER A 178 -21.22 17.33 3.73
N VAL A 179 -22.12 18.22 4.10
CA VAL A 179 -23.28 18.57 3.30
C VAL A 179 -23.27 20.06 3.04
N THR A 180 -23.43 20.42 1.78
CA THR A 180 -23.77 21.78 1.38
C THR A 180 -25.20 21.85 0.90
N SER A 181 -25.79 23.05 0.93
CA SER A 181 -27.14 23.32 0.48
C SER A 181 -27.19 24.61 -0.32
N SER A 182 -28.08 24.68 -1.31
CA SER A 182 -28.42 25.94 -1.96
C SER A 182 -29.14 26.92 -1.02
N ASN A 183 -29.68 26.43 0.10
CA ASN A 183 -30.20 27.27 1.17
C ASN A 183 -29.05 27.75 2.07
N SER A 184 -28.86 29.07 2.15
CA SER A 184 -27.76 29.67 2.92
C SER A 184 -27.84 29.42 4.42
N GLY A 185 -29.04 29.28 5.00
CA GLY A 185 -29.22 28.93 6.41
C GLY A 185 -28.76 27.52 6.72
N VAL A 186 -29.11 26.57 5.84
CA VAL A 186 -28.68 25.16 5.93
C VAL A 186 -27.18 25.03 5.68
N SER A 187 -26.65 25.72 4.67
CA SER A 187 -25.22 25.70 4.38
C SER A 187 -24.38 26.30 5.52
N ARG A 188 -24.91 27.28 6.26
CA ARG A 188 -24.25 27.89 7.43
C ARG A 188 -24.35 27.05 8.69
N LEU A 189 -25.38 26.22 8.82
CA LEU A 189 -25.47 25.23 9.90
C LEU A 189 -24.25 24.29 9.88
N GLY A 190 -23.70 24.04 8.68
CA GLY A 190 -22.48 23.27 8.50
C GLY A 190 -22.69 21.81 8.87
N GLY A 191 -21.72 21.23 9.57
CA GLY A 191 -21.76 19.84 10.03
C GLY A 191 -20.89 18.91 9.19
N THR A 192 -20.15 18.07 9.91
CA THR A 192 -19.21 17.12 9.31
C THR A 192 -19.40 15.77 9.96
N SER A 193 -19.49 14.74 9.13
CA SER A 193 -19.36 13.34 9.50
C SER A 193 -17.91 12.92 9.31
N PHE A 194 -17.25 12.45 10.37
CA PHE A 194 -15.91 11.89 10.23
C PHE A 194 -15.99 10.51 9.61
N ILE A 195 -15.19 10.28 8.57
CA ILE A 195 -14.97 8.96 7.98
C ILE A 195 -13.87 8.30 8.80
N ILE A 196 -14.25 7.33 9.63
CA ILE A 196 -13.34 6.63 10.54
C ILE A 196 -13.19 5.20 10.04
N LEU A 197 -11.96 4.83 9.69
CA LEU A 197 -11.61 3.43 9.47
C LEU A 197 -11.39 2.81 10.86
N ASN A 198 -12.32 1.96 11.30
CA ASN A 198 -12.18 1.27 12.57
C ASN A 198 -10.99 0.31 12.53
N GLY A 199 -10.43 0.01 13.70
CA GLY A 199 -9.32 -0.92 13.79
C GLY A 199 -9.72 -2.33 13.36
N PHE A 200 -8.82 -3.00 12.64
CA PHE A 200 -8.99 -4.37 12.17
C PHE A 200 -7.64 -5.08 12.14
N ASN A 201 -7.68 -6.40 12.07
CA ASN A 201 -6.49 -7.22 11.91
C ASN A 201 -6.70 -8.19 10.76
N PHE A 202 -5.58 -8.67 10.23
CA PHE A 202 -5.59 -9.71 9.21
C PHE A 202 -4.29 -10.50 9.24
N PHE A 203 -4.32 -11.68 8.64
CA PHE A 203 -3.17 -12.58 8.58
C PHE A 203 -2.60 -12.66 7.15
N VAL A 204 -1.33 -12.31 6.99
CA VAL A 204 -0.60 -12.42 5.73
C VAL A 204 -0.06 -13.85 5.59
N LYS A 205 -0.56 -14.59 4.60
CA LYS A 205 -0.18 -16.00 4.33
C LYS A 205 0.74 -16.15 3.11
N THR A 206 1.83 -15.38 3.00
CA THR A 206 2.77 -15.52 1.87
C THR A 206 3.71 -16.70 2.05
N LYS A 207 4.03 -17.39 0.95
CA LYS A 207 5.00 -18.49 0.95
C LYS A 207 6.44 -17.96 0.95
N THR A 208 7.24 -18.43 1.90
CA THR A 208 8.66 -18.02 2.07
C THR A 208 9.55 -19.19 2.42
N CYS A 209 10.86 -18.96 2.40
CA CYS A 209 11.85 -19.86 2.96
C CYS A 209 12.57 -19.22 4.15
N SER A 210 13.11 -20.06 5.03
CA SER A 210 14.00 -19.65 6.11
C SER A 210 15.40 -20.19 5.91
N LEU A 211 16.36 -19.42 6.42
CA LEU A 211 17.76 -19.81 6.56
C LEU A 211 18.04 -20.17 8.01
N SER A 212 18.96 -21.11 8.24
CA SER A 212 19.43 -21.43 9.58
C SER A 212 20.34 -20.35 10.17
N GLN A 213 21.04 -19.59 9.31
CA GLN A 213 21.92 -18.50 9.71
C GLN A 213 21.90 -17.38 8.67
N SER A 214 22.10 -16.14 9.13
CA SER A 214 22.11 -14.95 8.29
C SER A 214 23.49 -14.63 7.70
N ASN A 215 24.57 -15.02 8.39
CA ASN A 215 25.94 -14.71 7.99
C ASN A 215 26.73 -15.99 7.75
N TYR A 216 27.55 -16.00 6.71
CA TYR A 216 28.42 -17.11 6.32
C TYR A 216 29.84 -16.60 6.11
N THR A 217 30.81 -17.23 6.76
CA THR A 217 32.23 -16.94 6.56
C THR A 217 32.87 -18.08 5.78
N VAL A 218 33.44 -17.78 4.61
CA VAL A 218 34.23 -18.73 3.85
C VAL A 218 35.71 -18.44 4.06
N GLN A 219 36.41 -19.39 4.67
CA GLN A 219 37.87 -19.31 4.77
C GLN A 219 38.48 -19.69 3.43
N LEU A 220 39.08 -18.71 2.75
CA LEU A 220 39.73 -18.94 1.46
C LEU A 220 41.11 -19.55 1.66
N ALA A 221 41.42 -20.58 0.89
CA ALA A 221 42.74 -21.20 0.86
C ALA A 221 43.78 -20.23 0.32
N ALA A 222 44.96 -20.19 0.95
CA ALA A 222 46.08 -19.41 0.44
C ALA A 222 46.52 -19.92 -0.93
N VAL A 223 46.75 -18.98 -1.86
CA VAL A 223 47.17 -19.26 -3.24
C VAL A 223 48.46 -18.52 -3.56
N TYR A 224 49.25 -19.07 -4.48
CA TYR A 224 50.54 -18.52 -4.88
C TYR A 224 50.42 -17.76 -6.20
N LYS A 225 51.09 -16.61 -6.29
CA LYS A 225 51.13 -15.77 -7.50
C LYS A 225 51.48 -16.56 -8.78
N LYS A 226 52.37 -17.56 -8.68
CA LYS A 226 52.79 -18.41 -9.82
C LYS A 226 51.64 -19.22 -10.45
N GLN A 227 50.56 -19.46 -9.71
CA GLN A 227 49.38 -20.19 -10.21
C GLN A 227 48.52 -19.34 -11.16
N PHE A 228 48.82 -18.04 -11.31
CA PHE A 228 48.09 -17.11 -12.16
C PHE A 228 48.95 -16.65 -13.36
N PRO A 229 49.15 -17.50 -14.39
CA PRO A 229 50.06 -17.20 -15.49
C PRO A 229 49.67 -15.93 -16.27
N SER A 230 48.38 -15.64 -16.41
CA SER A 230 47.86 -14.49 -17.16
C SER A 230 46.62 -13.87 -16.50
N VAL A 231 46.28 -12.64 -16.89
CA VAL A 231 44.99 -12.02 -16.51
C VAL A 231 43.86 -12.93 -16.98
N GLY A 232 42.87 -13.16 -16.11
CA GLY A 232 41.78 -14.12 -16.32
C GLY A 232 42.06 -15.54 -15.81
N SER A 233 43.29 -15.85 -15.37
CA SER A 233 43.59 -17.13 -14.72
C SER A 233 42.83 -17.25 -13.39
N GLU A 234 42.31 -18.44 -13.10
CA GLU A 234 41.50 -18.71 -11.91
C GLU A 234 42.03 -19.87 -11.08
N ILE A 235 41.92 -19.74 -9.75
CA ILE A 235 42.28 -20.78 -8.79
C ILE A 235 41.19 -20.88 -7.73
N THR A 236 40.76 -22.10 -7.41
CA THR A 236 39.74 -22.33 -6.39
C THR A 236 40.24 -21.90 -5.01
N GLY A 237 39.48 -21.03 -4.36
CA GLY A 237 39.75 -20.51 -3.02
C GLY A 237 38.88 -21.13 -1.94
N GLY A 238 37.62 -21.49 -2.23
CA GLY A 238 36.74 -22.08 -1.22
C GLY A 238 35.40 -22.53 -1.78
N ASN A 239 34.55 -23.04 -0.89
CA ASN A 239 33.19 -23.44 -1.21
C ASN A 239 32.24 -23.12 -0.05
N LEU A 240 31.00 -22.79 -0.38
CA LEU A 240 29.92 -22.52 0.56
C LEU A 240 28.67 -23.28 0.16
N ASN A 241 28.10 -24.07 1.06
CA ASN A 241 26.81 -24.72 0.84
C ASN A 241 25.71 -23.94 1.55
N LEU A 242 24.69 -23.53 0.80
CA LEU A 242 23.50 -22.88 1.32
C LEU A 242 22.33 -23.86 1.25
N ARG A 243 21.57 -23.96 2.34
CA ARG A 243 20.35 -24.75 2.43
C ARG A 243 19.23 -23.88 2.94
N LEU A 244 18.13 -23.84 2.19
CA LEU A 244 16.91 -23.18 2.61
C LEU A 244 15.93 -24.20 3.19
N LYS A 245 15.09 -23.77 4.11
CA LYS A 245 13.89 -24.49 4.52
C LYS A 245 12.68 -23.78 3.94
N CYS A 246 12.06 -24.36 2.92
CA CYS A 246 10.99 -23.71 2.16
C CYS A 246 9.64 -24.37 2.44
N GLN A 247 8.57 -23.58 2.32
CA GLN A 247 7.23 -24.13 2.15
C GLN A 247 7.05 -24.69 0.73
N ASP A 248 6.07 -25.56 0.54
CA ASP A 248 5.83 -26.24 -0.74
C ASP A 248 5.53 -25.26 -1.88
N ASN A 249 5.96 -25.62 -3.10
CA ASN A 249 5.67 -24.90 -4.35
C ASN A 249 6.17 -23.45 -4.38
N ILE A 250 7.44 -23.22 -3.99
CA ILE A 250 8.14 -21.95 -4.19
C ILE A 250 9.32 -22.17 -5.14
N ASP A 251 9.44 -21.34 -6.17
CA ASP A 251 10.68 -21.22 -6.94
C ASP A 251 11.58 -20.18 -6.28
N VAL A 252 12.77 -20.59 -5.84
CA VAL A 252 13.71 -19.65 -5.23
C VAL A 252 14.70 -19.15 -6.25
N TYR A 253 14.78 -17.83 -6.36
CA TYR A 253 15.82 -17.11 -7.06
C TYR A 253 16.69 -16.34 -6.07
N ALA A 254 17.90 -16.00 -6.46
CA ALA A 254 18.83 -15.24 -5.66
C ALA A 254 19.58 -14.21 -6.53
N THR A 255 20.00 -13.11 -5.91
CA THR A 255 20.93 -12.14 -6.49
C THR A 255 22.10 -12.00 -5.54
N LEU A 256 23.32 -11.92 -6.07
CA LEU A 256 24.50 -11.55 -5.28
C LEU A 256 24.77 -10.06 -5.48
N THR A 257 25.00 -9.34 -4.38
CA THR A 257 25.43 -7.93 -4.42
C THR A 257 26.85 -7.84 -3.90
N ASP A 258 27.67 -7.04 -4.55
CA ASP A 258 28.99 -6.67 -4.05
C ASP A 258 28.82 -5.60 -2.96
N ALA A 259 29.18 -5.90 -1.72
CA ALA A 259 28.95 -4.98 -0.60
C ALA A 259 29.93 -3.80 -0.59
N THR A 260 31.11 -3.97 -1.19
CA THR A 260 32.14 -2.92 -1.28
C THR A 260 31.82 -1.96 -2.43
N GLU A 261 31.32 -2.50 -3.54
CA GLU A 261 30.93 -1.75 -4.73
C GLU A 261 29.49 -2.11 -5.18
N PRO A 262 28.44 -1.56 -4.55
CA PRO A 262 27.05 -1.95 -4.84
C PRO A 262 26.56 -1.72 -6.27
N ALA A 263 27.29 -0.91 -7.06
CA ALA A 263 27.00 -0.67 -8.47
C ALA A 263 27.64 -1.72 -9.41
N ASN A 264 28.46 -2.63 -8.88
CA ASN A 264 29.15 -3.66 -9.65
C ASN A 264 28.15 -4.65 -10.26
N GLN A 265 28.17 -4.75 -11.59
CA GLN A 265 27.36 -5.70 -12.36
C GLN A 265 28.23 -6.74 -13.11
N SER A 266 29.51 -6.78 -12.80
CA SER A 266 30.47 -7.72 -13.38
C SER A 266 30.38 -9.09 -12.67
N PRO A 267 31.08 -10.13 -13.16
CA PRO A 267 31.22 -11.39 -12.43
C PRO A 267 32.33 -11.36 -11.36
N VAL A 268 33.07 -10.25 -11.21
CA VAL A 268 34.21 -10.16 -10.30
C VAL A 268 33.81 -9.40 -9.05
N LEU A 269 33.85 -10.06 -7.91
CA LEU A 269 33.68 -9.46 -6.60
C LEU A 269 34.91 -8.63 -6.27
N SER A 270 34.69 -7.36 -5.92
CA SER A 270 35.74 -6.47 -5.47
C SER A 270 36.25 -6.90 -4.09
N LEU A 271 37.52 -6.58 -3.81
CA LEU A 271 38.11 -6.83 -2.51
C LEU A 271 37.65 -5.76 -1.52
N ASP A 272 37.46 -6.16 -0.26
CA ASP A 272 37.26 -5.21 0.83
C ASP A 272 38.48 -4.29 0.96
N LYS A 273 38.26 -3.06 1.39
CA LYS A 273 39.29 -2.03 1.59
C LYS A 273 40.34 -2.41 2.65
N THR A 274 40.05 -3.39 3.51
CA THR A 274 41.01 -3.97 4.46
C THR A 274 42.03 -4.91 3.80
N SER A 275 41.77 -5.34 2.57
CA SER A 275 42.69 -6.22 1.82
C SER A 275 44.00 -5.52 1.50
N THR A 276 45.10 -6.26 1.63
CA THR A 276 46.45 -5.75 1.26
C THR A 276 46.95 -6.29 -0.07
N ALA A 277 46.29 -7.32 -0.63
CA ALA A 277 46.54 -7.80 -1.97
C ALA A 277 45.89 -6.89 -3.02
N SER A 278 46.47 -6.85 -4.23
CA SER A 278 45.88 -6.14 -5.38
C SER A 278 46.13 -6.91 -6.67
N GLY A 279 45.38 -6.58 -7.72
CA GLY A 279 45.45 -7.27 -9.02
C GLY A 279 44.79 -8.65 -9.04
N VAL A 280 43.98 -8.95 -8.02
CA VAL A 280 43.12 -10.13 -7.92
C VAL A 280 41.71 -9.72 -7.51
N GLY A 281 40.74 -10.55 -7.86
CA GLY A 281 39.35 -10.48 -7.37
C GLY A 281 38.81 -11.88 -7.12
N LEU A 282 37.52 -11.99 -6.81
CA LEU A 282 36.87 -13.30 -6.63
C LEU A 282 35.73 -13.50 -7.63
N LYS A 283 35.51 -14.74 -8.05
CA LYS A 283 34.35 -15.17 -8.84
C LYS A 283 33.60 -16.26 -8.09
N ILE A 284 32.28 -16.25 -8.19
CA ILE A 284 31.41 -17.20 -7.50
C ILE A 284 30.63 -18.00 -8.53
N TYR A 285 30.63 -19.32 -8.40
CA TYR A 285 29.98 -20.27 -9.32
C TYR A 285 28.97 -21.12 -8.58
N LYS A 286 27.81 -21.40 -9.20
CA LYS A 286 26.78 -22.28 -8.63
C LYS A 286 26.90 -23.71 -9.18
N ASP A 287 26.91 -24.72 -8.30
CA ASP A 287 26.71 -26.15 -8.61
C ASP A 287 27.51 -26.67 -9.82
N GLY A 288 28.77 -26.23 -9.96
CA GLY A 288 29.64 -26.64 -11.06
C GLY A 288 29.33 -26.01 -12.42
N ASN A 289 28.43 -25.02 -12.49
CA ASN A 289 28.18 -24.22 -13.69
C ASN A 289 29.50 -23.57 -14.16
N PRO A 290 29.83 -23.64 -15.47
CA PRO A 290 31.05 -23.02 -16.01
C PRO A 290 31.01 -21.49 -16.02
N GLU A 291 29.83 -20.87 -15.91
CA GLU A 291 29.66 -19.42 -15.89
C GLU A 291 29.60 -18.89 -14.45
N ALA A 292 30.40 -17.85 -14.19
CA ALA A 292 30.38 -17.15 -12.91
C ALA A 292 29.10 -16.35 -12.76
N LEU A 293 28.55 -16.34 -11.55
CA LEU A 293 27.44 -15.48 -11.17
C LEU A 293 27.88 -14.02 -11.30
N ARG A 294 27.01 -13.19 -11.86
CA ARG A 294 27.20 -11.75 -11.96
C ARG A 294 26.55 -11.06 -10.77
N PHE A 295 27.15 -9.96 -10.33
CA PHE A 295 26.61 -9.14 -9.25
C PHE A 295 25.46 -8.26 -9.75
N GLY A 296 24.52 -7.93 -8.88
CA GLY A 296 23.38 -7.09 -9.19
C GLY A 296 22.90 -6.30 -7.97
N PRO A 297 21.86 -5.47 -8.11
CA PRO A 297 21.31 -4.70 -7.01
C PRO A 297 20.75 -5.60 -5.90
N ASP A 298 20.83 -5.13 -4.65
CA ASP A 298 20.19 -5.81 -3.52
C ASP A 298 18.67 -5.63 -3.57
N SER A 299 17.97 -6.60 -4.18
CA SER A 299 16.51 -6.55 -4.34
C SER A 299 15.91 -7.95 -4.48
N SER A 300 14.77 -8.17 -3.79
CA SER A 300 13.97 -9.40 -3.92
C SER A 300 12.95 -9.35 -5.05
N VAL A 301 12.84 -8.22 -5.76
CA VAL A 301 11.88 -8.03 -6.86
C VAL A 301 12.12 -9.09 -7.93
N LYS A 302 11.03 -9.71 -8.39
CA LYS A 302 11.06 -10.67 -9.48
C LYS A 302 11.67 -10.05 -10.75
N GLY A 303 12.66 -10.72 -11.34
CA GLY A 303 13.36 -10.22 -12.52
C GLY A 303 14.43 -9.17 -12.21
N ASN A 304 14.91 -9.08 -10.97
CA ASN A 304 16.04 -8.24 -10.61
C ASN A 304 17.27 -8.52 -11.51
N THR A 305 18.11 -7.51 -11.73
CA THR A 305 19.27 -7.62 -12.63
C THR A 305 20.25 -8.67 -12.11
N ASN A 306 20.70 -9.57 -13.00
CA ASN A 306 21.59 -10.69 -12.68
C ASN A 306 21.05 -11.68 -11.63
N GLN A 307 19.73 -11.72 -11.45
CA GLN A 307 19.06 -12.75 -10.67
C GLN A 307 19.27 -14.14 -11.31
N TRP A 308 19.62 -15.11 -10.48
CA TRP A 308 19.85 -16.49 -10.88
C TRP A 308 18.94 -17.43 -10.08
N ARG A 309 18.67 -18.60 -10.63
CA ARG A 309 17.79 -19.57 -9.98
C ARG A 309 18.55 -20.34 -8.90
N PHE A 310 18.11 -20.23 -7.66
CA PHE A 310 18.69 -20.94 -6.52
C PHE A 310 18.26 -22.41 -6.52
N SER A 311 16.96 -22.67 -6.65
CA SER A 311 16.42 -24.03 -6.76
C SER A 311 16.93 -24.74 -8.02
N SER A 312 17.18 -26.04 -7.92
CA SER A 312 17.58 -26.92 -9.02
C SER A 312 16.41 -27.18 -9.97
N TYR A 313 15.19 -27.34 -9.43
CA TYR A 313 13.95 -27.55 -10.20
C TYR A 313 12.76 -26.85 -9.55
N ARG A 314 11.60 -26.85 -10.24
CA ARG A 314 10.48 -26.00 -9.83
C ARG A 314 9.81 -26.59 -8.58
N GLY A 315 9.54 -25.75 -7.60
CA GLY A 315 8.94 -26.17 -6.33
C GLY A 315 9.80 -27.14 -5.50
N GLU A 316 11.13 -27.09 -5.64
CA GLU A 316 12.04 -27.91 -4.86
C GLU A 316 11.86 -27.68 -3.35
N LEU A 317 11.66 -28.76 -2.60
CA LEU A 317 11.57 -28.72 -1.14
C LEU A 317 12.98 -28.60 -0.55
N ASN A 318 13.15 -27.58 0.28
CA ASN A 318 14.41 -27.30 0.99
C ASN A 318 15.64 -27.23 0.05
N PRO A 319 15.63 -26.32 -0.95
CA PRO A 319 16.65 -26.27 -1.98
C PRO A 319 18.04 -26.03 -1.39
N VAL A 320 19.04 -26.59 -2.07
CA VAL A 320 20.46 -26.50 -1.71
C VAL A 320 21.24 -25.98 -2.92
N ALA A 321 22.20 -25.09 -2.67
CA ALA A 321 23.16 -24.65 -3.68
C ALA A 321 24.58 -24.64 -3.11
N SER A 322 25.53 -25.17 -3.87
CA SER A 322 26.96 -25.07 -3.61
C SER A 322 27.54 -23.90 -4.40
N LEU A 323 28.07 -22.91 -3.68
CA LEU A 323 28.75 -21.75 -4.23
C LEU A 323 30.26 -21.95 -4.14
N LYS A 324 30.90 -22.19 -5.28
CA LYS A 324 32.34 -22.33 -5.40
C LYS A 324 32.97 -20.96 -5.65
N ILE A 325 33.96 -20.59 -4.84
CA ILE A 325 34.65 -19.31 -4.91
C ILE A 325 36.04 -19.53 -5.49
N ASN A 326 36.34 -18.82 -6.57
CA ASN A 326 37.65 -18.81 -7.21
C ASN A 326 38.28 -17.42 -7.10
N TYR A 327 39.59 -17.38 -6.87
CA TYR A 327 40.42 -16.22 -7.18
C TYR A 327 40.50 -16.03 -8.69
N ILE A 328 40.51 -14.78 -9.15
CA ILE A 328 40.80 -14.41 -10.54
C ILE A 328 41.89 -13.34 -10.58
N ARG A 329 42.86 -13.47 -11.48
CA ARG A 329 43.84 -12.40 -11.75
C ARG A 329 43.19 -11.31 -12.61
N THR A 330 43.14 -10.09 -12.12
CA THR A 330 42.57 -8.91 -12.81
C THR A 330 43.64 -7.96 -13.34
N GLY A 331 44.89 -8.09 -12.88
CA GLY A 331 46.01 -7.26 -13.31
C GLY A 331 47.34 -7.73 -12.73
N ASP A 332 48.22 -6.78 -12.41
CA ASP A 332 49.49 -7.07 -11.75
C ASP A 332 49.30 -7.40 -10.28
N ILE A 333 49.70 -8.62 -9.89
CA ILE A 333 49.45 -9.14 -8.55
C ILE A 333 50.49 -8.58 -7.57
N ARG A 334 49.98 -7.89 -6.54
CA ARG A 334 50.67 -7.63 -5.27
C ARG A 334 50.16 -8.63 -4.22
N THR A 335 51.09 -9.33 -3.58
CA THR A 335 50.77 -10.31 -2.54
C THR A 335 50.28 -9.63 -1.27
N GLY A 336 49.32 -10.25 -0.59
CA GLY A 336 48.76 -9.77 0.66
C GLY A 336 47.54 -10.59 1.08
N THR A 337 46.79 -10.05 2.04
CA THR A 337 45.50 -10.56 2.49
C THR A 337 44.39 -10.24 1.49
N VAL A 338 43.44 -11.18 1.37
CA VAL A 338 42.25 -11.04 0.54
C VAL A 338 41.02 -11.22 1.43
N GLU A 339 40.26 -10.15 1.57
CA GLU A 339 38.96 -10.11 2.24
C GLU A 339 37.94 -9.56 1.24
N ALA A 340 36.70 -10.05 1.30
CA ALA A 340 35.62 -9.58 0.44
C ALA A 340 34.28 -9.88 1.08
N VAL A 341 33.28 -9.06 0.77
CA VAL A 341 31.93 -9.18 1.32
C VAL A 341 30.92 -9.12 0.18
N SER A 342 30.01 -10.09 0.16
CA SER A 342 28.86 -10.10 -0.75
C SER A 342 27.59 -10.39 0.03
N THR A 343 26.49 -9.73 -0.34
CA THR A 343 25.15 -10.07 0.16
C THR A 343 24.44 -11.00 -0.81
N ILE A 344 23.59 -11.87 -0.28
CA ILE A 344 22.70 -12.71 -1.09
C ILE A 344 21.25 -12.36 -0.77
N THR A 345 20.50 -12.01 -1.80
CA THR A 345 19.10 -11.58 -1.68
C THR A 345 18.19 -12.56 -2.39
N PHE A 346 17.31 -13.20 -1.64
CA PHE A 346 16.38 -14.21 -2.16
C PHE A 346 15.08 -13.59 -2.66
N SER A 347 14.55 -14.16 -3.73
CA SER A 347 13.26 -13.84 -4.34
C SER A 347 12.44 -15.12 -4.44
N TYR A 348 11.29 -15.15 -3.77
CA TYR A 348 10.37 -16.29 -3.71
C TYR A 348 9.27 -16.11 -4.76
N GLN A 349 9.32 -16.91 -5.83
CA GLN A 349 8.49 -16.72 -7.05
C GLN A 349 7.57 -17.88 -7.36
#